data_AF-A0A239AKU0-F1
#
_entry.id   AF-A0A239AKU0-F1
#
_cell.length_a   1.000
_cell.length_b   1.000
_cell.length_c   1.000
_cell.angle_alpha   90.00
_cell.angle_beta   90.00
_cell.angle_gamma   90.00
#
_symmetry.space_group_name_H-M   'P 1'
#
loop_
_entity.id
_entity.type
_entity.pdbx_description
1 polymer ?
#
loop_
_entity_poly.entity_id
_entity_poly.type
_entity_poly.pdbx_seq_one_letter_code
_entity_poly.pdbx_strand_id
1 'polypeptide(L)'
;MTDTLADSRTSTRVFTEGVPVTVEDVTRRPVAAREAVLADPGFGRHFTDSMFVARYTAGRGWHDARLTQYAPLQVDPATAALHYAQSIFEGLKAYAQPDGSVATFRPEANAARFARSARRLAMPPVPEEAFLAAVDALVDADRDWVPTGPDQTLYLRPYQLATEPFLGVRPADEYLFLVIASPAGAYFPRGVQPVSVYLSEDYIRAAPGGTGDVKCAGNYAASLLAQEQAIAAGCDQVVWLDATEKRHVEEMGGMNLFFVLGSGDDAELVTPELTGTLLPGITRDSLITLARERGMRVTERRFSVDEWRSGVADGSVTETFACGTAAVITPVGEVRARTGDFTVGDGTPGPVTMSLREHLLDIQHGRVPDTHGWLHRVA
;
A
#
# COMPACT_ATOMS: atom_id res chain seq x y z
N MET A 1 -15.37 -41.38 6.95
CA MET A 1 -15.07 -40.63 8.19
C MET A 1 -14.99 -39.18 7.81
N THR A 2 -16.13 -38.50 7.98
CA THR A 2 -16.30 -37.06 7.81
C THR A 2 -15.55 -36.36 8.94
N ASP A 3 -14.49 -35.63 8.60
CA ASP A 3 -13.75 -34.83 9.57
C ASP A 3 -14.51 -33.52 9.80
N THR A 4 -15.36 -33.53 10.81
CA THR A 4 -16.05 -32.37 11.36
C THR A 4 -15.04 -31.50 12.10
N LEU A 5 -14.35 -30.62 11.38
CA LEU A 5 -13.74 -29.39 11.93
C LEU A 5 -14.76 -28.24 11.92
N ALA A 6 -15.98 -28.54 12.32
CA ALA A 6 -17.03 -27.57 12.60
C ALA A 6 -17.21 -27.53 14.11
N ASP A 7 -16.36 -26.78 14.81
CA ASP A 7 -16.73 -26.21 16.11
C ASP A 7 -15.78 -25.06 16.51
N SER A 8 -16.37 -23.87 16.68
CA SER A 8 -15.91 -22.68 17.43
C SER A 8 -15.33 -21.42 16.73
N ARG A 9 -15.16 -21.30 15.41
CA ARG A 9 -14.43 -20.12 14.85
C ARG A 9 -15.22 -18.85 14.50
N THR A 10 -16.54 -18.77 14.65
CA THR A 10 -17.27 -17.56 14.23
C THR A 10 -18.50 -17.26 15.09
N SER A 11 -18.29 -16.87 16.36
CA SER A 11 -19.35 -16.19 17.11
C SER A 11 -19.51 -14.76 16.58
N THR A 12 -20.47 -14.56 15.68
CA THR A 12 -21.06 -13.26 15.27
C THR A 12 -20.06 -12.10 15.18
N ARG A 13 -19.31 -12.01 14.08
CA ARG A 13 -18.61 -10.78 13.72
C ARG A 13 -19.66 -9.72 13.34
N VAL A 14 -19.62 -8.57 13.99
CA VAL A 14 -20.41 -7.39 13.61
C VAL A 14 -19.52 -6.51 12.74
N PHE A 15 -20.01 -6.08 11.58
CA PHE A 15 -19.26 -5.17 10.71
C PHE A 15 -19.29 -3.76 11.30
N THR A 16 -20.47 -3.24 11.56
CA THR A 16 -20.68 -1.99 12.29
C THR A 16 -21.99 -2.09 13.07
N GLU A 17 -22.30 -1.11 13.92
CA GLU A 17 -23.49 -1.14 14.77
C GLU A 17 -24.75 -1.47 13.95
N GLY A 18 -25.46 -2.54 14.34
CA GLY A 18 -26.67 -3.00 13.65
C GLY A 18 -26.46 -3.76 12.33
N VAL A 19 -25.22 -4.00 11.92
CA VAL A 19 -24.87 -4.70 10.66
C VAL A 19 -24.07 -5.97 10.97
N PRO A 20 -24.73 -7.14 11.12
CA PRO A 20 -24.02 -8.41 11.31
C PRO A 20 -23.28 -8.83 10.04
N VAL A 21 -22.18 -9.57 10.19
CA VAL A 21 -21.50 -10.25 9.08
C VAL A 21 -22.15 -11.62 8.86
N THR A 22 -22.71 -11.84 7.68
CA THR A 22 -23.11 -13.16 7.22
C THR A 22 -21.88 -13.91 6.70
N VAL A 23 -21.57 -15.06 7.28
CA VAL A 23 -20.49 -15.94 6.79
C VAL A 23 -21.13 -17.01 5.92
N GLU A 24 -20.77 -17.04 4.65
CA GLU A 24 -21.27 -18.02 3.68
C GLU A 24 -20.28 -19.18 3.54
N ASP A 25 -20.78 -20.34 3.09
CA ASP A 25 -19.94 -21.50 2.83
C ASP A 25 -19.00 -21.23 1.64
N VAL A 26 -17.70 -21.32 1.88
CA VAL A 26 -16.64 -21.11 0.87
C VAL A 26 -16.03 -22.44 0.47
N THR A 27 -15.96 -22.70 -0.83
CA THR A 27 -15.27 -23.88 -1.36
C THR A 27 -13.77 -23.66 -1.30
N ARG A 28 -13.07 -24.41 -0.45
CA ARG A 28 -11.62 -24.30 -0.26
C ARG A 28 -10.86 -24.98 -1.38
N ARG A 29 -9.80 -24.33 -1.86
CA ARG A 29 -8.86 -24.97 -2.78
C ARG A 29 -8.20 -26.18 -2.12
N PRO A 30 -7.97 -27.28 -2.85
CA PRO A 30 -7.17 -28.39 -2.34
C PRO A 30 -5.80 -27.92 -1.86
N VAL A 31 -5.29 -28.50 -0.78
CA VAL A 31 -4.02 -28.11 -0.15
C VAL A 31 -2.88 -28.03 -1.17
N ALA A 32 -2.71 -29.07 -2.00
CA ALA A 32 -1.66 -29.11 -3.02
C ALA A 32 -1.76 -27.95 -4.05
N ALA A 33 -2.98 -27.53 -4.41
CA ALA A 33 -3.18 -26.41 -5.32
C ALA A 33 -2.84 -25.06 -4.66
N ARG A 34 -3.15 -24.91 -3.37
CA ARG A 34 -2.77 -23.73 -2.58
C ARG A 34 -1.25 -23.67 -2.40
N GLU A 35 -0.61 -24.78 -2.03
CA GLU A 35 0.85 -24.86 -1.85
C GLU A 35 1.61 -24.52 -3.14
N ALA A 36 1.12 -24.98 -4.30
CA ALA A 36 1.69 -24.63 -5.59
C ALA A 36 1.67 -23.11 -5.85
N VAL A 37 0.59 -22.41 -5.44
CA VAL A 37 0.52 -20.95 -5.52
C VAL A 37 1.46 -20.28 -4.53
N LEU A 38 1.53 -20.76 -3.28
CA LEU A 38 2.39 -20.17 -2.25
C LEU A 38 3.89 -20.34 -2.53
N ALA A 39 4.28 -21.32 -3.36
CA ALA A 39 5.65 -21.51 -3.80
C ALA A 39 6.15 -20.39 -4.73
N ASP A 40 5.28 -19.86 -5.61
CA ASP A 40 5.58 -18.72 -6.49
C ASP A 40 4.36 -17.79 -6.66
N PRO A 41 3.99 -17.01 -5.62
CA PRO A 41 2.76 -16.24 -5.63
C PRO A 41 2.84 -14.96 -6.47
N GLY A 42 4.05 -14.50 -6.83
CA GLY A 42 4.28 -13.19 -7.41
C GLY A 42 3.72 -12.07 -6.54
N PHE A 43 3.09 -11.06 -7.16
CA PHE A 43 2.36 -9.99 -6.47
C PHE A 43 1.04 -9.69 -7.18
N GLY A 44 -0.09 -9.85 -6.49
CA GLY A 44 -1.42 -9.52 -7.02
C GLY A 44 -1.91 -10.40 -8.18
N ARG A 45 -1.36 -11.62 -8.32
CA ARG A 45 -1.69 -12.56 -9.42
C ARG A 45 -2.70 -13.62 -9.02
N HIS A 46 -2.60 -14.08 -7.78
CA HIS A 46 -3.46 -15.10 -7.21
C HIS A 46 -4.22 -14.51 -6.02
N PHE A 47 -5.45 -14.93 -5.84
CA PHE A 47 -6.30 -14.46 -4.74
C PHE A 47 -6.66 -15.62 -3.83
N THR A 48 -7.02 -15.34 -2.59
CA THR A 48 -7.47 -16.35 -1.62
C THR A 48 -8.88 -16.84 -1.94
N ASP A 49 -9.40 -17.79 -1.14
CA ASP A 49 -10.68 -18.44 -1.45
C ASP A 49 -11.89 -17.56 -1.11
N SER A 50 -11.73 -16.64 -0.16
CA SER A 50 -12.80 -15.78 0.33
C SER A 50 -12.59 -14.32 -0.08
N MET A 51 -13.66 -13.53 0.00
CA MET A 51 -13.62 -12.07 0.00
C MET A 51 -14.63 -11.53 1.02
N PHE A 52 -14.36 -10.34 1.56
CA PHE A 52 -15.34 -9.60 2.34
C PHE A 52 -16.07 -8.61 1.45
N VAL A 53 -17.37 -8.43 1.65
CA VAL A 53 -18.22 -7.49 0.91
C VAL A 53 -19.20 -6.80 1.86
N ALA A 54 -19.42 -5.50 1.71
CA ALA A 54 -20.54 -4.79 2.35
C ALA A 54 -21.14 -3.74 1.40
N ARG A 55 -22.45 -3.58 1.45
CA ARG A 55 -23.19 -2.62 0.60
C ARG A 55 -23.51 -1.36 1.38
N TYR A 56 -23.65 -0.26 0.66
CA TYR A 56 -24.19 0.98 1.18
C TYR A 56 -25.30 1.48 0.27
N THR A 57 -26.37 2.00 0.87
CA THR A 57 -27.41 2.77 0.17
C THR A 57 -27.72 4.03 0.97
N ALA A 58 -27.79 5.18 0.30
CA ALA A 58 -28.17 6.44 0.92
C ALA A 58 -29.52 6.32 1.66
N GLY A 59 -29.60 6.89 2.85
CA GLY A 59 -30.77 6.78 3.74
C GLY A 59 -30.88 5.46 4.52
N ARG A 60 -30.22 4.38 4.08
CA ARG A 60 -30.13 3.09 4.81
C ARG A 60 -28.82 2.92 5.56
N GLY A 61 -27.72 3.39 4.99
CA GLY A 61 -26.37 3.16 5.51
C GLY A 61 -25.76 1.84 5.02
N TRP A 62 -24.71 1.41 5.72
CA TRP A 62 -24.05 0.13 5.48
C TRP A 62 -24.98 -1.04 5.83
N HIS A 63 -24.98 -2.07 5.01
CA HIS A 63 -25.81 -3.27 5.19
C HIS A 63 -25.23 -4.43 4.37
N ASP A 64 -25.81 -5.62 4.54
CA ASP A 64 -25.47 -6.80 3.73
C ASP A 64 -23.96 -7.14 3.77
N ALA A 65 -23.36 -7.07 4.96
CA ALA A 65 -21.96 -7.43 5.17
C ALA A 65 -21.80 -8.94 5.12
N ARG A 66 -20.88 -9.43 4.29
CA ARG A 66 -20.69 -10.84 3.99
C ARG A 66 -19.22 -11.19 3.90
N LEU A 67 -18.88 -12.36 4.44
CA LEU A 67 -17.67 -13.08 4.09
C LEU A 67 -18.10 -14.24 3.17
N THR A 68 -17.70 -14.19 1.90
CA THR A 68 -18.22 -15.06 0.84
C THR A 68 -17.10 -15.55 -0.07
N GLN A 69 -17.42 -16.42 -1.03
CA GLN A 69 -16.50 -16.93 -2.05
C GLN A 69 -15.90 -15.78 -2.88
N TYR A 70 -14.58 -15.78 -3.08
CA TYR A 70 -13.95 -14.91 -4.07
C TYR A 70 -14.52 -15.19 -5.46
N ALA A 71 -15.14 -14.18 -6.09
CA ALA A 71 -15.85 -14.32 -7.35
C ALA A 71 -15.88 -13.00 -8.16
N PRO A 72 -16.11 -13.07 -9.49
CA PRO A 72 -16.31 -11.88 -10.31
C PRO A 72 -17.49 -11.02 -9.83
N LEU A 73 -17.34 -9.70 -9.91
CA LEU A 73 -18.42 -8.75 -9.63
C LEU A 73 -19.32 -8.60 -10.85
N GLN A 74 -20.63 -8.72 -10.64
CA GLN A 74 -21.65 -8.33 -11.63
C GLN A 74 -22.03 -6.87 -11.39
N VAL A 75 -21.83 -6.03 -12.41
CA VAL A 75 -22.10 -4.60 -12.36
C VAL A 75 -22.91 -4.17 -13.58
N ASP A 76 -23.71 -3.13 -13.40
CA ASP A 76 -24.43 -2.51 -14.51
C ASP A 76 -23.44 -1.75 -15.42
N PRO A 77 -23.60 -1.75 -16.75
CA PRO A 77 -22.75 -0.98 -17.64
C PRO A 77 -22.70 0.53 -17.33
N ALA A 78 -23.74 1.09 -16.70
CA ALA A 78 -23.81 2.48 -16.27
C ALA A 78 -23.29 2.71 -14.84
N THR A 79 -22.65 1.73 -14.20
CA THR A 79 -22.06 1.88 -12.86
C THR A 79 -21.08 3.06 -12.82
N ALA A 80 -21.35 4.04 -11.95
CA ALA A 80 -20.63 5.31 -11.91
C ALA A 80 -19.10 5.20 -11.77
N ALA A 81 -18.59 4.20 -11.03
CA ALA A 81 -17.15 3.98 -10.91
C ALA A 81 -16.47 3.63 -12.26
N LEU A 82 -17.19 3.06 -13.22
CA LEU A 82 -16.67 2.76 -14.56
C LEU A 82 -16.53 4.02 -15.43
N HIS A 83 -17.34 5.05 -15.17
CA HIS A 83 -17.39 6.27 -15.98
C HIS A 83 -16.62 7.44 -15.36
N TYR A 84 -16.64 7.55 -14.03
CA TYR A 84 -16.12 8.73 -13.30
C TYR A 84 -15.08 8.38 -12.24
N ALA A 85 -14.63 7.13 -12.16
CA ALA A 85 -13.59 6.68 -11.23
C ALA A 85 -13.82 7.09 -9.76
N GLN A 86 -15.08 7.18 -9.32
CA GLN A 86 -15.43 7.38 -7.90
C GLN A 86 -15.15 6.09 -7.11
N SER A 87 -13.86 5.82 -6.88
CA SER A 87 -13.37 4.65 -6.18
C SER A 87 -12.06 4.93 -5.43
N ILE A 88 -11.92 4.26 -4.29
CA ILE A 88 -10.77 4.32 -3.38
C ILE A 88 -10.27 2.92 -3.05
N PHE A 89 -9.03 2.82 -2.63
CA PHE A 89 -8.45 1.56 -2.19
C PHE A 89 -7.42 1.74 -1.09
N GLU A 90 -7.11 0.65 -0.41
CA GLU A 90 -6.03 0.55 0.56
C GLU A 90 -5.07 -0.60 0.20
N GLY A 91 -3.93 -0.61 0.89
CA GLY A 91 -2.94 -1.66 0.77
C GLY A 91 -2.21 -1.87 2.09
N LEU A 92 -2.45 -3.03 2.69
CA LEU A 92 -1.83 -3.49 3.92
C LEU A 92 -1.45 -4.98 3.79
N LYS A 93 -0.79 -5.54 4.80
CA LYS A 93 -0.26 -6.90 4.77
C LYS A 93 -0.55 -7.61 6.08
N ALA A 94 -0.79 -8.91 5.99
CA ALA A 94 -0.78 -9.85 7.09
C ALA A 94 0.50 -10.69 7.06
N TYR A 95 1.06 -10.93 8.23
CA TYR A 95 2.36 -11.53 8.46
C TYR A 95 2.22 -12.70 9.43
N ALA A 96 2.75 -13.86 9.05
CA ALA A 96 2.92 -14.97 9.99
C ALA A 96 3.91 -14.56 11.10
N GLN A 97 3.55 -14.88 12.35
CA GLN A 97 4.33 -14.55 13.54
C GLN A 97 5.06 -15.79 14.08
N PRO A 98 6.13 -15.62 14.88
CA PRO A 98 6.91 -16.74 15.42
C PRO A 98 6.12 -17.70 16.32
N ASP A 99 5.06 -17.21 16.97
CA ASP A 99 4.16 -18.01 17.82
C ASP A 99 3.06 -18.75 17.02
N GLY A 100 3.09 -18.67 15.69
CA GLY A 100 2.09 -19.26 14.79
C GLY A 100 0.81 -18.41 14.63
N SER A 101 0.71 -17.27 15.32
CA SER A 101 -0.37 -16.31 15.07
C SER A 101 -0.14 -15.51 13.79
N VAL A 102 -1.13 -14.70 13.40
CA VAL A 102 -1.04 -13.77 12.27
C VAL A 102 -1.28 -12.37 12.79
N ALA A 103 -0.47 -11.41 12.34
CA ALA A 103 -0.64 -10.00 12.65
C ALA A 103 -0.68 -9.16 11.38
N THR A 104 -1.40 -8.04 11.43
CA THR A 104 -1.33 -6.98 10.42
C THR A 104 -0.53 -5.80 10.95
N PHE A 105 0.09 -5.03 10.05
CA PHE A 105 0.93 -3.90 10.43
C PHE A 105 0.18 -2.57 10.27
N ARG A 106 -0.06 -1.89 11.39
CA ARG A 106 -0.73 -0.58 11.53
C ARG A 106 -2.06 -0.46 10.76
N PRO A 107 -2.96 -1.46 10.81
CA PRO A 107 -4.19 -1.44 10.03
C PRO A 107 -5.12 -0.27 10.39
N GLU A 108 -5.03 0.30 11.60
CA GLU A 108 -5.77 1.50 12.03
C GLU A 108 -5.38 2.72 11.20
N ALA A 109 -4.08 2.86 10.88
CA ALA A 109 -3.61 3.94 10.02
C ALA A 109 -4.13 3.77 8.57
N ASN A 110 -4.28 2.53 8.11
CA ASN A 110 -4.93 2.25 6.82
C ASN A 110 -6.43 2.60 6.88
N ALA A 111 -7.13 2.21 7.94
CA ALA A 111 -8.55 2.51 8.13
C ALA A 111 -8.82 4.03 8.12
N ALA A 112 -8.04 4.80 8.89
CA ALA A 112 -8.13 6.26 8.94
C ALA A 112 -7.86 6.91 7.57
N ARG A 113 -6.86 6.42 6.82
CA ARG A 113 -6.56 6.90 5.46
C ARG A 113 -7.65 6.52 4.45
N PHE A 114 -8.26 5.35 4.60
CA PHE A 114 -9.39 4.92 3.77
C PHE A 114 -10.60 5.83 3.99
N ALA A 115 -10.95 6.11 5.25
CA ALA A 115 -12.02 7.05 5.60
C ALA A 115 -11.74 8.48 5.08
N ARG A 116 -10.50 8.97 5.18
CA ARG A 116 -10.10 10.26 4.57
C ARG A 116 -10.28 10.27 3.06
N SER A 117 -9.88 9.19 2.39
CA SER A 117 -10.03 9.05 0.94
C SER A 117 -11.49 9.05 0.52
N ALA A 118 -12.36 8.39 1.28
CA ALA A 118 -13.81 8.40 1.05
C ALA A 118 -14.37 9.83 1.13
N ARG A 119 -14.04 10.57 2.20
CA ARG A 119 -14.47 11.98 2.34
C ARG A 119 -14.03 12.85 1.17
N ARG A 120 -12.78 12.73 0.72
CA ARG A 120 -12.23 13.53 -0.39
C ARG A 120 -12.96 13.28 -1.72
N LEU A 121 -13.47 12.07 -1.91
CA LEU A 121 -14.23 11.64 -3.09
C LEU A 121 -15.76 11.69 -2.89
N ALA A 122 -16.24 12.34 -1.83
CA ALA A 122 -17.66 12.42 -1.49
C ALA A 122 -18.35 11.04 -1.43
N MET A 123 -17.66 10.06 -0.87
CA MET A 123 -18.15 8.70 -0.63
C MET A 123 -18.48 8.55 0.86
N PRO A 124 -19.45 7.70 1.24
CA PRO A 124 -19.71 7.38 2.64
C PRO A 124 -18.47 6.69 3.24
N PRO A 125 -17.90 7.21 4.33
CA PRO A 125 -16.78 6.54 4.99
C PRO A 125 -17.21 5.18 5.55
N VAL A 126 -16.37 4.16 5.35
CA VAL A 126 -16.42 2.94 6.17
C VAL A 126 -15.90 3.32 7.56
N PRO A 127 -16.65 3.05 8.65
CA PRO A 127 -16.15 3.25 10.01
C PRO A 127 -14.83 2.50 10.24
N GLU A 128 -13.91 3.07 11.02
CA GLU A 128 -12.56 2.50 11.14
C GLU A 128 -12.60 1.11 11.78
N GLU A 129 -13.40 0.92 12.82
CA GLU A 129 -13.63 -0.39 13.44
C GLU A 129 -14.24 -1.40 12.46
N ALA A 130 -15.08 -0.95 11.52
CA ALA A 130 -15.71 -1.81 10.52
C ALA A 130 -14.71 -2.27 9.47
N PHE A 131 -13.80 -1.37 9.07
CA PHE A 131 -12.68 -1.71 8.20
C PHE A 131 -11.79 -2.79 8.83
N LEU A 132 -11.44 -2.62 10.11
CA LEU A 132 -10.63 -3.59 10.86
C LEU A 132 -11.35 -4.94 10.97
N ALA A 133 -12.63 -4.92 11.35
CA ALA A 133 -13.44 -6.14 11.45
C ALA A 133 -13.53 -6.91 10.13
N ALA A 134 -13.62 -6.21 8.99
CA ALA A 134 -13.62 -6.83 7.66
C ALA A 134 -12.27 -7.44 7.29
N VAL A 135 -11.17 -6.75 7.60
CA VAL A 135 -9.81 -7.26 7.40
C VAL A 135 -9.56 -8.50 8.25
N ASP A 136 -9.84 -8.42 9.55
CA ASP A 136 -9.67 -9.54 10.48
C ASP A 136 -10.54 -10.72 10.07
N ALA A 137 -11.77 -10.46 9.63
CA ALA A 137 -12.68 -11.50 9.17
C ALA A 137 -12.11 -12.30 7.99
N LEU A 138 -11.55 -11.60 7.01
CA LEU A 138 -10.96 -12.24 5.83
C LEU A 138 -9.67 -12.98 6.17
N VAL A 139 -8.76 -12.35 6.93
CA VAL A 139 -7.46 -12.94 7.28
C VAL A 139 -7.65 -14.21 8.12
N ASP A 140 -8.59 -14.20 9.07
CA ASP A 140 -8.89 -15.38 9.86
C ASP A 140 -9.50 -16.51 9.01
N ALA A 141 -10.44 -16.18 8.12
CA ALA A 141 -11.09 -17.16 7.27
C ALA A 141 -10.13 -17.80 6.26
N ASP A 142 -9.12 -17.06 5.80
CA ASP A 142 -8.12 -17.50 4.82
C ASP A 142 -6.73 -17.63 5.45
N ARG A 143 -6.64 -17.95 6.75
CA ARG A 143 -5.37 -18.01 7.50
C ARG A 143 -4.32 -18.92 6.84
N ASP A 144 -4.74 -20.02 6.25
CA ASP A 144 -3.88 -20.97 5.52
C ASP A 144 -3.21 -20.38 4.27
N TRP A 145 -3.67 -19.22 3.79
CA TRP A 145 -3.06 -18.49 2.68
C TRP A 145 -1.95 -17.55 3.11
N VAL A 146 -1.73 -17.36 4.42
CA VAL A 146 -0.64 -16.52 4.93
C VAL A 146 0.68 -17.28 4.80
N PRO A 147 1.60 -16.86 3.91
CA PRO A 147 2.86 -17.54 3.73
C PRO A 147 3.78 -17.31 4.94
N THR A 148 4.63 -18.31 5.21
CA THR A 148 5.59 -18.30 6.32
C THR A 148 7.04 -18.11 5.87
N GLY A 149 7.28 -18.01 4.56
CA GLY A 149 8.61 -17.81 4.00
C GLY A 149 9.18 -16.41 4.26
N PRO A 150 10.50 -16.24 4.13
CA PRO A 150 11.16 -14.95 4.34
C PRO A 150 10.67 -13.91 3.32
N ASP A 151 10.36 -12.71 3.79
CA ASP A 151 9.82 -11.58 3.00
C ASP A 151 8.51 -11.91 2.24
N GLN A 152 7.85 -13.03 2.56
CA GLN A 152 6.54 -13.38 2.03
C GLN A 152 5.43 -12.91 2.97
N THR A 153 4.32 -12.47 2.39
CA THR A 153 3.18 -11.91 3.14
C THR A 153 1.86 -12.25 2.47
N LEU A 154 0.74 -12.06 3.18
CA LEU A 154 -0.57 -11.98 2.56
C LEU A 154 -0.93 -10.51 2.36
N TYR A 155 -0.94 -10.05 1.11
CA TYR A 155 -1.33 -8.69 0.79
C TYR A 155 -2.85 -8.54 0.79
N LEU A 156 -3.34 -7.51 1.47
CA LEU A 156 -4.74 -7.21 1.67
C LEU A 156 -5.10 -5.96 0.85
N ARG A 157 -6.20 -6.05 0.10
CA ARG A 157 -6.72 -4.98 -0.75
C ARG A 157 -8.16 -4.65 -0.36
N PRO A 158 -8.36 -3.76 0.62
CA PRO A 158 -9.63 -3.09 0.83
C PRO A 158 -9.90 -2.09 -0.31
N TYR A 159 -11.11 -2.00 -0.81
CA TYR A 159 -11.51 -0.99 -1.79
C TYR A 159 -13.00 -0.69 -1.74
N GLN A 160 -13.37 0.51 -2.16
CA GLN A 160 -14.75 0.96 -2.24
C GLN A 160 -15.00 1.58 -3.61
N LEU A 161 -16.13 1.25 -4.23
CA LEU A 161 -16.56 1.79 -5.52
C LEU A 161 -18.01 2.26 -5.49
N ALA A 162 -18.30 3.34 -6.21
CA ALA A 162 -19.66 3.78 -6.52
C ALA A 162 -20.33 2.80 -7.49
N THR A 163 -21.40 2.13 -7.05
CA THR A 163 -22.07 1.08 -7.82
C THR A 163 -23.36 1.51 -8.49
N GLU A 164 -23.91 2.66 -8.10
CA GLU A 164 -25.17 3.18 -8.65
C GLU A 164 -25.10 3.31 -10.20
N PRO A 165 -26.13 2.83 -10.93
CA PRO A 165 -26.20 2.95 -12.38
C PRO A 165 -26.72 4.33 -12.80
N PHE A 166 -25.83 5.27 -13.16
CA PHE A 166 -26.20 6.59 -13.66
C PHE A 166 -25.06 7.26 -14.43
N LEU A 167 -25.42 8.16 -15.37
CA LEU A 167 -24.48 8.94 -16.19
C LEU A 167 -24.48 10.45 -15.84
N GLY A 168 -25.17 10.83 -14.76
CA GLY A 168 -25.05 12.18 -14.21
C GLY A 168 -23.73 12.33 -13.47
N VAL A 169 -23.14 13.53 -13.45
CA VAL A 169 -21.93 13.79 -12.65
C VAL A 169 -22.35 14.33 -11.28
N ARG A 170 -22.53 13.41 -10.32
CA ARG A 170 -22.77 13.70 -8.90
C ARG A 170 -22.20 12.58 -8.04
N PRO A 171 -22.04 12.77 -6.71
CA PRO A 171 -21.79 11.66 -5.80
C PRO A 171 -22.89 10.59 -5.94
N ALA A 172 -22.49 9.32 -5.96
CA ALA A 172 -23.43 8.20 -5.99
C ALA A 172 -24.20 8.04 -4.66
N ASP A 173 -25.33 7.34 -4.73
CA ASP A 173 -26.15 6.96 -3.57
C ASP A 173 -25.93 5.49 -3.17
N GLU A 174 -25.26 4.70 -4.02
CA GLU A 174 -24.95 3.28 -3.78
C GLU A 174 -23.46 2.99 -3.91
N TYR A 175 -22.92 2.24 -2.94
CA TYR A 175 -21.52 1.86 -2.90
C TYR A 175 -21.33 0.41 -2.48
N LEU A 176 -20.19 -0.15 -2.89
CA LEU A 176 -19.72 -1.47 -2.47
C LEU A 176 -18.35 -1.32 -1.83
N PHE A 177 -18.18 -1.81 -0.61
CA PHE A 177 -16.90 -2.00 0.06
C PHE A 177 -16.51 -3.47 -0.03
N LEU A 178 -15.24 -3.75 -0.36
CA LEU A 178 -14.70 -5.09 -0.47
C LEU A 178 -13.33 -5.19 0.20
N VAL A 179 -12.99 -6.39 0.66
CA VAL A 179 -11.61 -6.77 0.98
C VAL A 179 -11.30 -8.07 0.25
N ILE A 180 -10.21 -8.07 -0.53
CA ILE A 180 -9.65 -9.27 -1.15
C ILE A 180 -8.21 -9.46 -0.68
N ALA A 181 -7.73 -10.70 -0.69
CA ALA A 181 -6.37 -11.03 -0.28
C ALA A 181 -5.62 -11.76 -1.40
N SER A 182 -4.32 -11.51 -1.50
CA SER A 182 -3.40 -12.11 -2.47
C SER A 182 -2.11 -12.50 -1.73
N PRO A 183 -1.67 -13.76 -1.77
CA PRO A 183 -0.32 -14.07 -1.31
C PRO A 183 0.68 -13.25 -2.15
N ALA A 184 1.74 -12.79 -1.49
CA ALA A 184 2.77 -11.95 -2.07
C ALA A 184 4.15 -12.52 -1.70
N GLY A 185 4.95 -12.79 -2.72
CA GLY A 185 6.31 -13.28 -2.57
C GLY A 185 7.28 -12.18 -2.20
N ALA A 186 8.55 -12.55 -2.00
CA ALA A 186 9.62 -11.58 -1.87
C ALA A 186 9.63 -10.67 -3.12
N TYR A 187 9.53 -9.36 -2.91
CA TYR A 187 9.52 -8.39 -4.02
C TYR A 187 10.81 -8.46 -4.85
N PHE A 188 11.92 -8.82 -4.20
CA PHE A 188 13.23 -9.00 -4.81
C PHE A 188 13.76 -10.43 -4.56
N PRO A 189 13.34 -11.43 -5.36
CA PRO A 189 13.69 -12.84 -5.11
C PRO A 189 15.19 -13.14 -5.29
N ARG A 190 15.95 -12.23 -5.93
CA ARG A 190 17.41 -12.31 -6.12
C ARG A 190 18.17 -11.32 -5.22
N GLY A 191 17.60 -10.96 -4.07
CA GLY A 191 18.12 -9.92 -3.19
C GLY A 191 17.71 -8.52 -3.65
N VAL A 192 17.67 -7.57 -2.71
CA VAL A 192 17.22 -6.19 -2.97
C VAL A 192 18.08 -5.56 -4.06
N GLN A 193 17.45 -5.22 -5.18
CA GLN A 193 18.10 -4.58 -6.31
C GLN A 193 17.70 -3.10 -6.37
N PRO A 194 18.66 -2.19 -6.64
CA PRO A 194 18.35 -0.79 -6.88
C PRO A 194 17.57 -0.65 -8.19
N VAL A 195 16.65 0.32 -8.23
CA VAL A 195 15.89 0.65 -9.45
C VAL A 195 16.48 1.86 -10.15
N SER A 196 16.26 1.90 -11.45
CA SER A 196 16.47 3.06 -12.31
C SER A 196 15.19 3.88 -12.39
N VAL A 197 15.30 5.21 -12.31
CA VAL A 197 14.13 6.11 -12.29
C VAL A 197 14.21 7.21 -13.33
N TYR A 198 13.06 7.62 -13.87
CA TYR A 198 12.95 8.72 -14.83
C TYR A 198 12.23 9.91 -14.19
N LEU A 199 12.85 11.10 -14.21
CA LEU A 199 12.21 12.33 -13.73
C LEU A 199 11.12 12.77 -14.71
N SER A 200 9.87 12.84 -14.26
CA SER A 200 8.76 13.29 -15.10
C SER A 200 8.72 14.81 -15.22
N GLU A 201 9.22 15.32 -16.34
CA GLU A 201 9.19 16.75 -16.66
C GLU A 201 7.91 17.16 -17.42
N ASP A 202 7.27 16.22 -18.14
CA ASP A 202 6.05 16.48 -18.91
C ASP A 202 4.78 16.36 -18.07
N TYR A 203 4.74 15.35 -17.21
CA TYR A 203 3.55 14.97 -16.46
C TYR A 203 3.71 15.28 -14.98
N ILE A 204 2.57 15.51 -14.33
CA ILE A 204 2.48 15.75 -12.89
C ILE A 204 1.61 14.66 -12.28
N ARG A 205 1.91 14.27 -11.04
CA ARG A 205 1.12 13.26 -10.32
C ARG A 205 -0.14 13.86 -9.72
N ALA A 206 0.02 15.02 -9.10
CA ALA A 206 -1.02 15.75 -8.39
C ALA A 206 -0.67 17.24 -8.33
N ALA A 207 -1.68 18.08 -8.12
CA ALA A 207 -1.50 19.52 -7.93
C ALA A 207 -2.19 19.96 -6.62
N PRO A 208 -1.77 21.09 -6.00
CA PRO A 208 -2.41 21.60 -4.80
C PRO A 208 -3.93 21.75 -4.97
N GLY A 209 -4.70 21.32 -3.98
CA GLY A 209 -6.17 21.25 -4.06
C GLY A 209 -6.71 20.01 -4.79
N GLY A 210 -5.85 19.19 -5.40
CA GLY A 210 -6.21 17.92 -6.05
C GLY A 210 -6.47 16.78 -5.08
N THR A 211 -6.15 15.55 -5.51
CA THR A 211 -6.39 14.30 -4.78
C THR A 211 -5.09 13.56 -4.40
N GLY A 212 -3.94 14.24 -4.47
CA GLY A 212 -2.63 13.60 -4.28
C GLY A 212 -2.44 12.93 -2.92
N ASP A 213 -3.06 13.47 -1.87
CA ASP A 213 -2.94 13.02 -0.48
C ASP A 213 -3.94 11.90 -0.08
N VAL A 214 -4.73 11.42 -1.04
CA VAL A 214 -5.68 10.31 -0.86
C VAL A 214 -5.45 9.18 -1.86
N LYS A 215 -5.94 7.99 -1.52
CA LYS A 215 -5.68 6.77 -2.30
C LYS A 215 -6.87 6.41 -3.18
N CYS A 216 -7.04 7.15 -4.27
CA CYS A 216 -8.11 6.96 -5.25
C CYS A 216 -7.61 6.43 -6.58
N ALA A 217 -8.47 5.72 -7.33
CA ALA A 217 -8.10 5.10 -8.59
C ALA A 217 -7.67 6.12 -9.66
N GLY A 218 -8.31 7.30 -9.70
CA GLY A 218 -8.01 8.36 -10.67
C GLY A 218 -6.55 8.81 -10.67
N ASN A 219 -5.92 8.90 -9.49
CA ASN A 219 -4.50 9.26 -9.37
C ASN A 219 -3.58 8.27 -10.09
N TYR A 220 -3.93 6.98 -10.07
CA TYR A 220 -3.11 5.92 -10.65
C TYR A 220 -3.41 5.74 -12.15
N ALA A 221 -4.66 5.92 -12.57
CA ALA A 221 -5.00 5.89 -13.99
C ALA A 221 -4.27 7.00 -14.75
N ALA A 222 -4.23 8.21 -14.19
CA ALA A 222 -3.54 9.36 -14.80
C ALA A 222 -2.01 9.19 -14.87
N SER A 223 -1.42 8.30 -14.05
CA SER A 223 0.03 8.13 -14.01
C SER A 223 0.60 7.17 -15.06
N LEU A 224 -0.25 6.39 -15.74
CA LEU A 224 0.19 5.29 -16.60
C LEU A 224 1.05 5.75 -17.79
N LEU A 225 0.71 6.88 -18.42
CA LEU A 225 1.45 7.39 -19.57
C LEU A 225 2.87 7.84 -19.19
N ALA A 226 3.05 8.44 -18.02
CA ALA A 226 4.37 8.83 -17.53
C ALA A 226 5.22 7.59 -17.15
N GLN A 227 4.58 6.54 -16.62
CA GLN A 227 5.26 5.26 -16.37
C GLN A 227 5.68 4.58 -17.68
N GLU A 228 4.86 4.65 -18.74
CA GLU A 228 5.23 4.17 -20.07
C GLU A 228 6.41 4.96 -20.64
N GLN A 229 6.44 6.29 -20.44
CA GLN A 229 7.58 7.14 -20.81
C GLN A 229 8.85 6.73 -20.07
N ALA A 230 8.76 6.44 -18.77
CA ALA A 230 9.90 5.95 -17.98
C ALA A 230 10.42 4.61 -18.53
N ILE A 231 9.52 3.66 -18.83
CA ILE A 231 9.88 2.35 -19.41
C ILE A 231 10.54 2.54 -20.79
N ALA A 232 10.00 3.41 -21.64
CA ALA A 232 10.56 3.72 -22.95
C ALA A 232 11.96 4.37 -22.84
N ALA A 233 12.20 5.12 -21.77
CA ALA A 233 13.52 5.67 -21.42
C ALA A 233 14.45 4.63 -20.75
N GLY A 234 14.02 3.37 -20.62
CA GLY A 234 14.80 2.29 -20.01
C GLY A 234 14.90 2.36 -18.49
N CYS A 235 13.93 3.00 -17.83
CA CYS A 235 13.82 3.09 -16.38
C CYS A 235 12.71 2.18 -15.82
N ASP A 236 12.88 1.72 -14.58
CA ASP A 236 11.91 0.88 -13.89
C ASP A 236 10.70 1.68 -13.38
N GLN A 237 10.92 2.91 -12.91
CA GLN A 237 9.90 3.75 -12.28
C GLN A 237 9.99 5.20 -12.72
N VAL A 238 8.87 5.91 -12.63
CA VAL A 238 8.80 7.36 -12.76
C VAL A 238 9.02 8.03 -11.40
N VAL A 239 9.72 9.16 -11.37
CA VAL A 239 9.76 10.08 -10.22
C VAL A 239 8.99 11.34 -10.56
N TRP A 240 8.17 11.78 -9.62
CA TRP A 240 7.29 12.93 -9.77
C TRP A 240 7.95 14.19 -9.25
N LEU A 241 7.78 15.25 -10.03
CA LEU A 241 8.13 16.61 -9.63
C LEU A 241 6.86 17.38 -9.28
N ASP A 242 7.01 18.38 -8.41
CA ASP A 242 5.91 19.23 -8.00
C ASP A 242 5.23 19.91 -9.19
N ALA A 243 3.92 20.07 -9.12
CA ALA A 243 3.15 20.58 -10.25
C ALA A 243 3.38 22.07 -10.57
N THR A 244 3.98 22.84 -9.65
CA THR A 244 4.04 24.30 -9.76
C THR A 244 5.34 24.74 -10.42
N GLU A 245 6.45 24.32 -9.86
CA GLU A 245 7.80 24.70 -10.27
C GLU A 245 8.47 23.61 -11.11
N LYS A 246 7.94 22.37 -11.09
CA LYS A 246 8.53 21.19 -11.73
C LYS A 246 10.00 21.01 -11.36
N ARG A 247 10.32 21.27 -10.08
CA ARG A 247 11.69 21.32 -9.56
C ARG A 247 11.87 20.47 -8.31
N HIS A 248 10.86 20.39 -7.48
CA HIS A 248 10.92 19.67 -6.22
C HIS A 248 10.45 18.23 -6.41
N VAL A 249 11.24 17.29 -5.91
CA VAL A 249 10.92 15.86 -5.95
C VAL A 249 9.81 15.57 -4.94
N GLU A 250 8.81 14.77 -5.36
CA GLU A 250 7.69 14.36 -4.51
C GLU A 250 7.73 12.86 -4.18
N GLU A 251 7.45 12.00 -5.17
CA GLU A 251 7.26 10.55 -4.98
C GLU A 251 7.92 9.77 -6.15
N MET A 252 8.12 8.46 -5.96
CA MET A 252 8.52 7.52 -7.02
C MET A 252 7.36 6.55 -7.30
N GLY A 253 6.75 6.66 -8.47
CA GLY A 253 5.57 5.86 -8.82
C GLY A 253 4.43 6.10 -7.82
N GLY A 254 4.17 5.12 -6.96
CA GLY A 254 3.20 5.22 -5.85
C GLY A 254 3.84 5.08 -4.45
N MET A 255 5.12 5.43 -4.32
CA MET A 255 5.94 5.29 -3.11
C MET A 255 6.56 6.64 -2.72
N ASN A 256 6.67 6.90 -1.42
CA ASN A 256 7.35 8.10 -0.91
C ASN A 256 8.87 7.96 -1.05
N LEU A 257 9.58 9.08 -1.20
CA LEU A 257 11.04 9.11 -1.36
C LEU A 257 11.76 9.60 -0.10
N PHE A 258 12.99 9.12 0.07
CA PHE A 258 13.94 9.52 1.09
C PHE A 258 15.33 9.69 0.48
N PHE A 259 16.08 10.65 1.01
CA PHE A 259 17.45 10.97 0.65
C PHE A 259 18.30 10.89 1.90
N VAL A 260 19.42 10.18 1.84
CA VAL A 260 20.38 10.09 2.94
C VAL A 260 21.52 11.06 2.65
N LEU A 261 21.67 12.06 3.52
CA LEU A 261 22.71 13.06 3.43
C LEU A 261 23.84 12.69 4.41
N GLY A 262 25.07 12.58 3.91
CA GLY A 262 26.21 12.09 4.68
C GLY A 262 26.20 10.56 4.87
N SER A 263 26.98 10.05 5.82
CA SER A 263 27.11 8.61 6.08
C SER A 263 27.36 8.33 7.55
N GLY A 264 27.17 7.06 7.96
CA GLY A 264 27.35 6.65 9.34
C GLY A 264 26.30 7.26 10.30
N ASP A 265 26.68 7.41 11.56
CA ASP A 265 25.77 7.85 12.63
C ASP A 265 25.34 9.33 12.51
N ASP A 266 26.12 10.14 11.78
CA ASP A 266 25.85 11.56 11.53
C ASP A 266 24.96 11.80 10.29
N ALA A 267 24.52 10.73 9.62
CA ALA A 267 23.69 10.85 8.43
C ALA A 267 22.32 11.49 8.74
N GLU A 268 21.89 12.41 7.89
CA GLU A 268 20.57 13.02 7.92
C GLU A 268 19.64 12.33 6.93
N LEU A 269 18.46 11.95 7.39
CA LEU A 269 17.41 11.40 6.57
C LEU A 269 16.44 12.52 6.15
N VAL A 270 16.42 12.87 4.87
CA VAL A 270 15.54 13.90 4.31
C VAL A 270 14.41 13.24 3.52
N THR A 271 13.18 13.73 3.68
CA THR A 271 12.04 13.31 2.86
C THR A 271 11.18 14.52 2.49
N PRO A 272 10.56 14.55 1.30
CA PRO A 272 9.59 15.57 0.95
C PRO A 272 8.50 15.73 2.02
N GLU A 273 8.22 16.98 2.39
CA GLU A 273 7.16 17.35 3.34
C GLU A 273 5.76 17.09 2.77
N LEU A 274 4.76 16.89 3.63
CA LEU A 274 3.38 16.65 3.20
C LEU A 274 2.70 17.96 2.78
N THR A 275 2.85 18.32 1.51
CA THR A 275 2.28 19.54 0.89
C THR A 275 0.80 19.44 0.51
N GLY A 276 0.17 18.27 0.69
CA GLY A 276 -1.16 17.94 0.16
C GLY A 276 -1.15 17.37 -1.27
N THR A 277 0.00 17.38 -1.94
CA THR A 277 0.23 16.68 -3.22
C THR A 277 0.98 15.38 -3.06
N LEU A 278 1.36 14.99 -1.83
CA LEU A 278 1.99 13.71 -1.52
C LEU A 278 1.05 12.81 -0.73
N LEU A 279 1.07 11.51 -1.02
CA LEU A 279 0.33 10.54 -0.21
C LEU A 279 1.04 10.35 1.15
N PRO A 280 0.36 10.55 2.29
CA PRO A 280 0.90 10.23 3.61
C PRO A 280 1.07 8.71 3.77
N GLY A 281 2.24 8.19 3.41
CA GLY A 281 2.57 6.77 3.49
C GLY A 281 2.77 6.31 4.94
N ILE A 282 2.17 5.17 5.28
CA ILE A 282 2.34 4.54 6.61
C ILE A 282 3.77 4.03 6.77
N THR A 283 4.37 3.51 5.70
CA THR A 283 5.80 3.15 5.69
C THR A 283 6.68 4.37 5.90
N ARG A 284 6.41 5.49 5.21
CA ARG A 284 7.13 6.77 5.41
C ARG A 284 7.09 7.20 6.88
N ASP A 285 5.90 7.23 7.46
CA ASP A 285 5.71 7.61 8.87
C ASP A 285 6.46 6.68 9.83
N SER A 286 6.40 5.36 9.58
CA SER A 286 7.11 4.37 10.40
C SER A 286 8.63 4.55 10.32
N LEU A 287 9.17 4.80 9.13
CA LEU A 287 10.61 5.00 8.92
C LEU A 287 11.12 6.30 9.57
N ILE A 288 10.34 7.38 9.53
CA ILE A 288 10.66 8.62 10.23
C ILE A 288 10.77 8.36 11.74
N THR A 289 9.80 7.64 12.32
CA THR A 289 9.82 7.28 13.74
C THR A 289 11.06 6.44 14.07
N LEU A 290 11.30 5.35 13.34
CA LEU A 290 12.43 4.45 13.59
C LEU A 290 13.80 5.13 13.42
N ALA A 291 13.93 6.04 12.45
CA ALA A 291 15.17 6.80 12.25
C ALA A 291 15.43 7.77 13.42
N ARG A 292 14.40 8.49 13.89
CA ARG A 292 14.52 9.39 15.05
C ARG A 292 14.90 8.65 16.33
N GLU A 293 14.34 7.46 16.56
CA GLU A 293 14.66 6.62 17.73
C GLU A 293 16.10 6.14 17.75
N ARG A 294 16.70 5.98 16.56
CA ARG A 294 18.12 5.62 16.40
C ARG A 294 19.06 6.82 16.53
N GLY A 295 18.54 8.00 16.85
CA GLY A 295 19.31 9.23 16.98
C GLY A 295 19.61 9.93 15.66
N MET A 296 19.09 9.45 14.53
CA MET A 296 19.29 10.11 13.24
C MET A 296 18.52 11.44 13.18
N ARG A 297 19.12 12.44 12.55
CA ARG A 297 18.39 13.66 12.17
C ARG A 297 17.41 13.32 11.06
N VAL A 298 16.15 13.68 11.21
CA VAL A 298 15.12 13.48 10.18
C VAL A 298 14.47 14.81 9.84
N THR A 299 14.58 15.24 8.59
CA THR A 299 14.05 16.51 8.11
C THR A 299 13.00 16.30 7.03
N GLU A 300 11.80 16.81 7.28
CA GLU A 300 10.71 16.84 6.32
C GLU A 300 10.71 18.21 5.65
N ARG A 301 11.15 18.30 4.39
CA ARG A 301 11.24 19.56 3.63
C ARG A 301 11.19 19.30 2.14
N ARG A 302 10.93 20.33 1.34
CA ARG A 302 11.14 20.26 -0.11
C ARG A 302 12.60 19.89 -0.44
N PHE A 303 12.77 19.03 -1.43
CA PHE A 303 14.06 18.58 -1.93
C PHE A 303 14.08 18.76 -3.45
N SER A 304 15.05 19.50 -3.98
CA SER A 304 15.07 19.83 -5.42
C SER A 304 15.88 18.83 -6.24
N VAL A 305 15.59 18.73 -7.54
CA VAL A 305 16.41 17.95 -8.48
C VAL A 305 17.85 18.47 -8.53
N ASP A 306 18.05 19.79 -8.45
CA ASP A 306 19.38 20.39 -8.44
C ASP A 306 20.18 19.94 -7.21
N GLU A 307 19.56 20.00 -6.03
CA GLU A 307 20.16 19.56 -4.77
C GLU A 307 20.47 18.06 -4.79
N TRP A 308 19.57 17.25 -5.35
CA TRP A 308 19.81 15.82 -5.50
C TRP A 308 21.02 15.55 -6.39
N ARG A 309 21.07 16.18 -7.57
CA ARG A 309 22.17 15.99 -8.53
C ARG A 309 23.50 16.51 -7.99
N SER A 310 23.52 17.73 -7.44
CA SER A 310 24.75 18.31 -6.89
C SER A 310 25.24 17.52 -5.68
N GLY A 311 24.31 17.10 -4.81
CA GLY A 311 24.63 16.35 -3.62
C GLY A 311 25.16 14.94 -3.94
N VAL A 312 24.65 14.31 -4.99
CA VAL A 312 25.24 13.06 -5.49
C VAL A 312 26.64 13.30 -6.06
N ALA A 313 26.82 14.39 -6.84
CA ALA A 313 28.08 14.70 -7.47
C ALA A 313 29.20 15.06 -6.49
N ASP A 314 28.88 15.73 -5.37
CA ASP A 314 29.84 16.09 -4.32
C ASP A 314 29.92 15.06 -3.18
N GLY A 315 29.10 14.01 -3.22
CA GLY A 315 29.05 12.93 -2.24
C GLY A 315 28.31 13.26 -0.95
N SER A 316 27.64 14.41 -0.86
CA SER A 316 26.80 14.77 0.30
C SER A 316 25.47 14.03 0.31
N VAL A 317 24.93 13.58 -0.83
CA VAL A 317 23.80 12.64 -0.92
C VAL A 317 24.34 11.27 -1.27
N THR A 318 24.31 10.36 -0.30
CA THR A 318 24.97 9.05 -0.39
C THR A 318 24.00 7.93 -0.77
N GLU A 319 22.74 8.05 -0.39
CA GLU A 319 21.72 7.04 -0.67
C GLU A 319 20.38 7.71 -1.05
N THR A 320 19.59 7.02 -1.85
CA THR A 320 18.20 7.39 -2.14
C THR A 320 17.37 6.14 -2.18
N PHE A 321 16.19 6.17 -1.57
CA PHE A 321 15.28 5.04 -1.59
C PHE A 321 13.82 5.49 -1.57
N ALA A 322 12.96 4.66 -2.14
CA ALA A 322 11.53 4.79 -2.03
C ALA A 322 10.97 3.83 -0.97
N CYS A 323 9.80 4.14 -0.41
CA CYS A 323 9.13 3.28 0.55
C CYS A 323 7.61 3.19 0.32
N GLY A 324 7.06 2.03 0.67
CA GLY A 324 5.63 1.76 0.59
C GLY A 324 5.30 0.30 0.92
N THR A 325 4.02 -0.01 1.18
CA THR A 325 3.60 -1.33 1.68
C THR A 325 4.13 -2.51 0.85
N ALA A 326 4.11 -2.40 -0.48
CA ALA A 326 4.43 -3.52 -1.37
C ALA A 326 5.89 -3.98 -1.24
N ALA A 327 6.85 -3.06 -1.40
CA ALA A 327 8.28 -3.36 -1.42
C ALA A 327 8.99 -3.06 -0.08
N VAL A 328 8.30 -2.44 0.87
CA VAL A 328 8.85 -1.88 2.12
C VAL A 328 9.81 -0.73 1.83
N ILE A 329 11.01 -1.03 1.35
CA ILE A 329 12.03 -0.08 0.88
C ILE A 329 12.58 -0.57 -0.47
N THR A 330 12.76 0.35 -1.41
CA THR A 330 13.35 0.11 -2.74
C THR A 330 14.46 1.13 -2.98
N PRO A 331 15.74 0.70 -3.01
CA PRO A 331 16.86 1.60 -3.30
C PRO A 331 16.77 2.17 -4.73
N VAL A 332 17.26 3.39 -4.93
CA VAL A 332 17.38 4.04 -6.24
C VAL A 332 18.86 4.12 -6.58
N GLY A 333 19.27 3.51 -7.70
CA GLY A 333 20.66 3.48 -8.14
C GLY A 333 20.97 4.46 -9.28
N GLU A 334 19.99 4.70 -10.15
CA GLU A 334 20.19 5.55 -11.34
C GLU A 334 18.99 6.47 -11.53
N VAL A 335 19.26 7.74 -11.83
CA VAL A 335 18.25 8.76 -12.14
C VAL A 335 18.50 9.28 -13.54
N ARG A 336 17.48 9.17 -14.40
CA ARG A 336 17.46 9.70 -15.75
C ARG A 336 16.60 10.95 -15.85
N ALA A 337 17.11 11.93 -16.59
CA ALA A 337 16.46 13.21 -16.80
C ALA A 337 16.88 13.81 -18.14
N ARG A 338 16.10 14.74 -18.71
CA ARG A 338 16.50 15.37 -19.98
C ARG A 338 17.76 16.20 -19.86
N THR A 339 17.98 16.74 -18.66
CA THR A 339 19.15 17.52 -18.30
C THR A 339 20.38 16.65 -17.99
N GLY A 340 20.30 15.34 -18.21
CA GLY A 340 21.39 14.38 -18.05
C GLY A 340 21.20 13.45 -16.86
N ASP A 341 21.78 12.27 -16.95
CA ASP A 341 21.61 11.20 -15.99
C ASP A 341 22.63 11.31 -14.85
N PHE A 342 22.34 10.68 -13.71
CA PHE A 342 23.28 10.54 -12.60
C PHE A 342 23.04 9.26 -11.78
N THR A 343 24.11 8.71 -11.24
CA THR A 343 24.11 7.50 -10.40
C THR A 343 24.17 7.89 -8.93
N VAL A 344 23.24 7.40 -8.12
CA VAL A 344 23.21 7.68 -6.68
C VAL A 344 24.24 6.79 -5.98
N GLY A 345 25.16 7.39 -5.22
CA GLY A 345 26.24 6.66 -4.57
C GLY A 345 27.10 5.90 -5.59
N ASP A 346 27.27 4.59 -5.39
CA ASP A 346 27.92 3.68 -6.35
C ASP A 346 26.92 2.89 -7.21
N GLY A 347 25.64 3.26 -7.17
CA GLY A 347 24.55 2.58 -7.86
C GLY A 347 24.03 1.34 -7.13
N THR A 348 24.50 1.05 -5.91
CA THR A 348 24.08 -0.11 -5.10
C THR A 348 23.28 0.29 -3.86
N PRO A 349 22.55 -0.65 -3.20
CA PRO A 349 21.83 -0.35 -1.96
C PRO A 349 22.76 0.07 -0.83
N GLY A 350 22.52 1.25 -0.26
CA GLY A 350 23.34 1.78 0.84
C GLY A 350 23.00 1.20 2.23
N PRO A 351 23.92 1.33 3.21
CA PRO A 351 23.78 0.74 4.54
C PRO A 351 22.61 1.31 5.35
N VAL A 352 22.32 2.62 5.28
CA VAL A 352 21.20 3.23 6.02
C VAL A 352 19.87 2.69 5.48
N THR A 353 19.73 2.65 4.15
CA THR A 353 18.58 2.11 3.44
C THR A 353 18.30 0.67 3.87
N MET A 354 19.34 -0.18 3.88
CA MET A 354 19.19 -1.59 4.24
C MET A 354 18.93 -1.80 5.73
N SER A 355 19.58 -1.03 6.61
CA SER A 355 19.36 -1.12 8.05
C SER A 355 17.94 -0.72 8.45
N LEU A 356 17.39 0.33 7.84
CA LEU A 356 16.00 0.75 8.06
C LEU A 356 15.01 -0.29 7.52
N ARG A 357 15.30 -0.90 6.36
CA ARG A 357 14.49 -1.97 5.78
C ARG A 357 14.43 -3.19 6.69
N GLU A 358 15.58 -3.67 7.13
CA GLU A 358 15.70 -4.83 8.01
C GLU A 358 14.93 -4.59 9.32
N HIS A 359 15.12 -3.45 9.96
CA HIS A 359 14.43 -3.13 11.21
C HIS A 359 12.91 -3.15 11.08
N LEU A 360 12.38 -2.52 10.03
CA LEU A 360 10.95 -2.48 9.81
C LEU A 360 10.38 -3.88 9.51
N LEU A 361 11.11 -4.69 8.74
CA LEU A 361 10.72 -6.08 8.48
C LEU A 361 10.77 -6.94 9.74
N ASP A 362 11.77 -6.74 10.59
CA ASP A 362 11.89 -7.48 11.84
C ASP A 362 10.73 -7.18 12.79
N ILE A 363 10.26 -5.93 12.84
CA ILE A 363 9.03 -5.58 13.57
C ILE A 363 7.84 -6.28 12.91
N GLN A 364 7.67 -6.15 11.59
CA GLN A 364 6.52 -6.71 10.87
C GLN A 364 6.39 -8.24 11.00
N HIS A 365 7.51 -8.95 11.03
CA HIS A 365 7.59 -10.39 11.22
C HIS A 365 7.71 -10.84 12.68
N GLY A 366 7.60 -9.91 13.65
CA GLY A 366 7.64 -10.22 15.08
C GLY A 366 8.99 -10.77 15.57
N ARG A 367 10.09 -10.48 14.87
CA ARG A 367 11.45 -10.92 15.23
C ARG A 367 12.08 -10.02 16.31
N VAL A 368 11.61 -8.78 16.41
CA VAL A 368 11.95 -7.85 17.49
C VAL A 368 10.68 -7.38 18.19
N PRO A 369 10.76 -6.90 19.44
CA PRO A 369 9.60 -6.35 20.14
C PRO A 369 9.00 -5.16 19.38
N ASP A 370 7.68 -5.17 19.26
CA ASP A 370 6.92 -4.01 18.80
C ASP A 370 6.70 -3.04 19.97
N THR A 371 7.58 -2.05 20.10
CA THR A 371 7.53 -1.05 21.16
C THR A 371 6.45 0.02 20.95
N HIS A 372 5.80 0.02 19.78
CA HIS A 372 4.84 1.06 19.36
C HIS A 372 3.39 0.57 19.30
N GLY A 373 3.17 -0.73 19.49
CA GLY A 373 1.84 -1.34 19.28
C GLY A 373 1.39 -1.23 17.82
N TRP A 374 2.32 -1.33 16.87
CA TRP A 374 2.05 -1.34 15.44
C TRP A 374 1.51 -2.67 14.92
N LEU A 375 1.72 -3.78 15.61
CA LEU A 375 1.20 -5.08 15.23
C LEU A 375 -0.19 -5.30 15.83
N HIS A 376 -1.18 -5.43 14.96
CA HIS A 376 -2.54 -5.83 15.33
C HIS A 376 -2.70 -7.34 15.12
N ARG A 377 -2.92 -8.08 16.21
CA ARG A 377 -3.12 -9.54 16.16
C ARG A 377 -4.52 -9.86 15.64
N VAL A 378 -4.59 -10.73 14.64
CA VAL A 378 -5.86 -11.25 14.13
C VAL A 378 -6.31 -12.40 15.05
N ALA A 379 -7.50 -12.25 15.63
CA ALA A 379 -8.06 -13.16 16.63
C ALA A 379 -8.22 -14.61 16.15
#